data_AF-A0A5J6P3H1-F1
#
_entry.id   AF-A0A5J6P3H1-F1
#
_cell.length_a   1.000
_cell.length_b   1.000
_cell.length_c   1.000
_cell.angle_alpha   90.00
_cell.angle_beta   90.00
_cell.angle_gamma   90.00
#
_symmetry.space_group_name_H-M   'P 1'
#
loop_
_entity.id
_entity.type
_entity.pdbx_description
1 polymer ?
#
loop_
_entity_poly.entity_id
_entity_poly.type
_entity_poly.pdbx_seq_one_letter_code
_entity_poly.pdbx_strand_id
1 'polypeptide(L)'
;MLKAKVDGFQFDLLDYFPVNCCECSSYLLAKFLIEEIGFSSLRIVAGENRHKKSQRHIWIKYGETDIDITANQFSSTAKTVIVETHSRWHQRFKIIKVEKPKPKLTHLNQEAKSALLRDYKKILSHLTYSKN
;
A
#
# COMPACT_ATOMS: atom_id res chain seq x y z
N MET A 1 25.38 -4.96 3.20
CA MET A 1 24.25 -5.65 2.53
C MET A 1 23.45 -6.36 3.62
N LEU A 2 22.37 -5.74 4.12
CA LEU A 2 21.53 -6.35 5.16
C LEU A 2 20.72 -7.48 4.51
N LYS A 3 21.19 -8.72 4.66
CA LYS A 3 20.38 -9.91 4.40
C LYS A 3 19.46 -10.08 5.61
N ALA A 4 18.27 -9.48 5.56
CA ALA A 4 17.20 -9.94 6.43
C ALA A 4 16.96 -11.43 6.12
N LYS A 5 16.88 -12.27 7.16
CA LYS A 5 16.38 -13.63 7.00
C LYS A 5 14.98 -13.49 6.39
N VAL A 6 14.68 -14.28 5.36
CA VAL A 6 13.29 -14.43 4.92
C VAL A 6 12.59 -15.13 6.08
N ASP A 7 11.83 -14.39 6.88
CA ASP A 7 11.26 -14.83 8.16
C ASP A 7 10.20 -15.95 8.02
N GLY A 8 10.11 -16.60 6.86
CA GLY A 8 9.19 -17.73 6.62
C GLY A 8 7.72 -17.34 6.62
N PHE A 9 7.41 -16.04 6.47
CA PHE A 9 6.03 -15.60 6.29
C PHE A 9 5.48 -16.17 4.99
N GLN A 10 4.62 -17.19 5.09
CA GLN A 10 3.78 -17.62 3.98
C GLN A 10 2.61 -16.65 3.90
N PHE A 11 2.69 -15.67 2.99
CA PHE A 11 1.58 -14.77 2.70
C PHE A 11 0.76 -15.32 1.53
N ASP A 12 -0.51 -14.91 1.43
CA ASP A 12 -1.35 -15.25 0.28
C ASP A 12 -1.19 -14.16 -0.80
N LEU A 13 -1.89 -13.04 -0.65
CA LEU A 13 -1.91 -11.96 -1.65
C LEU A 13 -0.69 -11.04 -1.58
N LEU A 14 0.12 -11.16 -0.53
CA LEU A 14 1.32 -10.36 -0.31
C LEU A 14 2.62 -11.15 -0.48
N ASP A 15 2.57 -12.38 -0.99
CA ASP A 15 3.75 -13.25 -1.12
C ASP A 15 4.84 -12.66 -2.03
N TYR A 16 4.44 -11.86 -3.02
CA TYR A 16 5.35 -11.18 -3.96
C TYR A 16 5.57 -9.70 -3.63
N PHE A 17 5.20 -9.25 -2.43
CA PHE A 17 5.36 -7.85 -2.04
C PHE A 17 6.79 -7.35 -2.35
N PRO A 18 6.95 -6.20 -3.04
CA PRO A 18 5.93 -5.20 -3.40
C PRO A 18 5.26 -5.38 -4.78
N VAL A 19 5.66 -6.39 -5.56
CA VAL A 19 5.28 -6.57 -6.96
C VAL A 19 3.81 -6.97 -7.09
N ASN A 20 3.03 -6.21 -7.88
CA ASN A 20 1.59 -6.42 -8.08
C ASN A 20 0.73 -6.37 -6.81
N CYS A 21 1.29 -5.89 -5.69
CA CYS A 21 0.59 -5.79 -4.41
C CYS A 21 0.12 -4.36 -4.09
N CYS A 22 0.33 -3.37 -4.98
CA CYS A 22 0.07 -1.95 -4.69
C CYS A 22 -1.36 -1.65 -4.21
N GLU A 23 -2.39 -2.28 -4.80
CA GLU A 23 -3.77 -2.12 -4.36
C GLU A 23 -4.00 -2.67 -2.95
N CYS A 24 -3.70 -3.96 -2.76
CA CYS A 24 -3.90 -4.65 -1.49
C CYS A 24 -3.11 -3.99 -0.36
N SER A 25 -1.86 -3.62 -0.63
CA SER A 25 -0.97 -2.97 0.34
C SER A 25 -1.47 -1.58 0.73
N SER A 26 -1.93 -0.78 -0.24
CA SER A 26 -2.50 0.53 0.02
C SER A 26 -3.79 0.44 0.84
N TYR A 27 -4.66 -0.52 0.55
CA TYR A 27 -5.89 -0.70 1.33
C TYR A 27 -5.63 -1.23 2.74
N LEU A 28 -4.66 -2.14 2.93
CA LEU A 28 -4.27 -2.61 4.27
C LEU A 28 -3.60 -1.52 5.10
N LEU A 29 -2.68 -0.76 4.50
CA LEU A 29 -2.05 0.36 5.20
C LEU A 29 -3.08 1.43 5.57
N ALA A 30 -4.02 1.74 4.67
CA ALA A 30 -5.11 2.66 4.99
C ALA A 30 -6.02 2.12 6.11
N LYS A 31 -6.32 0.82 6.12
CA LYS A 31 -7.05 0.17 7.20
C LYS A 31 -6.34 0.37 8.55
N PHE A 32 -5.05 0.07 8.61
CA PHE A 32 -4.25 0.22 9.82
C PHE A 32 -4.20 1.67 10.32
N LEU A 33 -3.91 2.61 9.42
CA LEU A 33 -3.83 4.03 9.77
C LEU A 33 -5.17 4.56 10.30
N ILE A 34 -6.30 4.09 9.75
CA ILE A 34 -7.63 4.50 10.22
C ILE A 34 -7.98 3.85 11.55
N GLU A 35 -7.87 2.53 11.65
CA GLU A 35 -8.42 1.77 12.78
C GLU A 35 -7.51 1.74 14.00
N GLU A 36 -6.19 1.69 13.81
CA GLU A 36 -5.23 1.57 14.92
C GLU A 36 -4.58 2.90 15.29
N ILE A 37 -4.41 3.81 14.31
CA ILE A 37 -3.74 5.12 14.54
C ILE A 37 -4.74 6.28 14.62
N GLY A 38 -5.96 6.14 14.08
CA GLY A 38 -6.98 7.18 14.12
C GLY A 38 -6.83 8.27 13.04
N PHE A 39 -6.10 7.99 11.95
CA PHE A 39 -6.01 8.92 10.83
C PHE A 39 -7.36 9.09 10.15
N SER A 40 -7.75 10.33 9.92
CA SER A 40 -8.91 10.69 9.11
C SER A 40 -8.45 11.28 7.77
N SER A 41 -9.36 11.42 6.80
CA SER A 41 -9.08 12.14 5.53
C SER A 41 -8.00 11.52 4.62
N LEU A 42 -7.69 10.23 4.79
CA LEU A 42 -6.92 9.47 3.83
C LEU A 42 -7.67 9.33 2.51
N ARG A 43 -6.92 9.24 1.40
CA ARG A 43 -7.42 8.96 0.06
C ARG A 43 -6.63 7.81 -0.56
N ILE A 44 -7.31 6.90 -1.25
CA ILE A 44 -6.67 5.97 -2.17
C ILE A 44 -6.59 6.64 -3.53
N VAL A 45 -5.39 6.68 -4.11
CA VAL A 45 -5.13 7.30 -5.41
C VAL A 45 -4.70 6.21 -6.38
N ALA A 46 -5.35 6.17 -7.55
CA ALA A 46 -4.92 5.34 -8.66
C ALA A 46 -4.40 6.22 -9.79
N GLY A 47 -3.21 5.89 -10.26
CA GLY A 47 -2.53 6.56 -11.35
C GLY A 47 -2.21 5.63 -12.50
N GLU A 48 -2.21 6.17 -13.72
CA GLU A 48 -1.69 5.50 -14.91
C GLU A 48 -0.43 6.24 -15.38
N ASN A 49 0.66 5.52 -15.64
CA ASN A 49 1.91 6.15 -16.01
C ASN A 49 1.77 6.86 -17.37
N ARG A 50 2.18 8.13 -17.42
CA ARG A 50 2.02 9.01 -18.59
C ARG A 50 2.75 8.51 -19.83
N HIS A 51 3.87 7.81 -19.64
CA HIS A 51 4.74 7.34 -20.73
C HIS A 51 4.59 5.84 -21.00
N LYS A 52 4.06 5.06 -20.04
CA LYS A 52 3.85 3.62 -20.17
C LYS A 52 2.47 3.25 -19.65
N LYS A 53 1.43 3.44 -20.49
CA LYS A 53 0.02 3.28 -20.10
C LYS A 53 -0.35 1.91 -19.52
N SER A 54 0.43 0.87 -19.79
CA SER A 54 0.27 -0.45 -19.16
C SER A 54 0.67 -0.49 -17.68
N GLN A 55 1.39 0.53 -17.19
CA GLN A 55 1.76 0.66 -15.78
C GLN A 55 0.71 1.50 -15.05
N ARG A 56 -0.07 0.80 -14.21
CA ARG A 56 -0.94 1.42 -13.22
C ARG A 56 -0.35 1.25 -11.84
N HIS A 57 -0.68 2.18 -10.96
CA HIS A 57 -0.19 2.18 -9.59
C HIS A 57 -1.23 2.73 -8.63
N ILE A 58 -1.22 2.22 -7.40
CA ILE A 58 -2.12 2.64 -6.34
C ILE A 58 -1.30 2.97 -5.09
N TRP A 59 -1.60 4.11 -4.47
CA TRP A 59 -0.96 4.57 -3.24
C TRP A 59 -1.96 5.33 -2.34
N ILE A 60 -1.51 5.70 -1.14
CA ILE A 60 -2.28 6.51 -0.19
C ILE A 60 -1.88 7.97 -0.30
N LYS A 61 -2.85 8.88 -0.17
CA LYS A 61 -2.59 10.31 0.01
C LYS A 61 -3.22 10.82 1.31
N TYR A 62 -2.45 11.55 2.12
CA TYR A 62 -2.89 12.25 3.33
C TYR A 62 -2.56 13.74 3.20
N GLY A 63 -3.58 14.59 3.05
CA GLY A 63 -3.36 15.98 2.62
C GLY A 63 -2.59 16.00 1.29
N GLU A 64 -1.45 16.68 1.26
CA GLU A 64 -0.56 16.74 0.09
C GLU A 64 0.53 15.65 0.06
N THR A 65 0.64 14.86 1.13
CA THR A 65 1.65 13.80 1.30
C THR A 65 1.24 12.53 0.58
N ASP A 66 2.09 12.06 -0.33
CA ASP A 66 2.00 10.73 -0.93
C ASP A 66 2.70 9.71 -0.03
N ILE A 67 1.99 8.62 0.30
CA ILE A 67 2.43 7.51 1.14
C ILE A 67 2.38 6.24 0.29
N ASP A 68 3.54 5.66 0.01
CA ASP A 68 3.68 4.52 -0.88
C ASP A 68 4.80 3.57 -0.41
N ILE A 69 4.42 2.34 -0.09
CA ILE A 69 5.34 1.27 0.34
C ILE A 69 5.61 0.27 -0.79
N THR A 70 5.14 0.56 -2.01
CA THR A 70 5.22 -0.34 -3.17
C THR A 70 5.85 0.31 -4.40
N ALA A 71 6.30 1.57 -4.31
CA ALA A 71 6.93 2.28 -5.42
C ALA A 71 8.13 1.53 -6.02
N ASN A 72 8.92 0.86 -5.18
CA ASN A 72 10.08 0.06 -5.58
C ASN A 72 9.74 -1.21 -6.38
N GLN A 73 8.46 -1.52 -6.63
CA GLN A 73 8.11 -2.51 -7.65
C GLN A 73 8.52 -2.07 -9.05
N PHE A 74 8.74 -0.76 -9.27
CA PHE A 74 9.21 -0.22 -10.53
C PHE A 74 10.70 0.11 -10.44
N SER A 75 11.49 -0.34 -11.42
CA SER A 75 12.92 -0.03 -11.57
C SER A 75 13.27 1.46 -11.65
N SER A 76 12.25 2.30 -11.72
CA SER A 76 12.36 3.75 -11.86
C SER A 76 12.58 4.49 -10.54
N THR A 77 12.59 3.78 -9.41
CA THR A 77 12.99 4.26 -8.09
C THR A 77 13.60 3.12 -7.28
N ALA A 78 14.58 3.42 -6.44
CA ALA A 78 15.13 2.50 -5.45
C ALA A 78 14.53 2.71 -4.04
N LYS A 79 13.67 3.73 -3.86
CA LYS A 79 13.04 4.03 -2.56
C LYS A 79 12.02 2.94 -2.21
N THR A 80 12.30 2.21 -1.13
CA THR A 80 11.41 1.16 -0.60
C THR A 80 10.16 1.72 0.07
N VAL A 81 10.25 2.94 0.59
CA VAL A 81 9.13 3.69 1.17
C VAL A 81 9.23 5.14 0.68
N ILE A 82 8.09 5.70 0.26
CA ILE A 82 7.94 7.11 -0.06
C ILE A 82 6.88 7.68 0.89
N VAL A 83 7.28 8.70 1.66
CA VAL A 83 6.37 9.53 2.47
C VAL A 83 6.79 10.98 2.23
N GLU A 84 6.21 11.59 1.20
CA GLU A 84 6.69 12.88 0.68
C GLU A 84 5.53 13.78 0.26
N THR A 85 5.58 15.05 0.63
CA THR A 85 4.76 16.09 0.02
C THR A 85 5.23 16.36 -1.40
N HIS A 86 4.30 16.38 -2.36
CA HIS A 86 4.60 16.64 -3.78
C HIS A 86 5.69 15.71 -4.36
N SER A 87 5.59 14.41 -4.09
CA SER A 87 6.59 13.44 -4.53
C SER A 87 6.84 13.50 -6.04
N ARG A 88 8.07 13.83 -6.43
CA ARG A 88 8.46 13.91 -7.86
C ARG A 88 8.26 12.60 -8.60
N TRP A 89 8.40 11.47 -7.91
CA TRP A 89 8.17 10.16 -8.49
C TRP A 89 6.72 9.97 -8.96
N HIS A 90 5.77 10.42 -8.14
CA HIS A 90 4.33 10.31 -8.41
C HIS A 90 3.85 11.23 -9.56
N GLN A 91 4.58 12.30 -9.89
CA GLN A 91 4.23 13.21 -11.00
C GLN A 91 4.21 12.51 -12.38
N ARG A 92 4.87 11.35 -12.48
CA ARG A 92 4.90 10.50 -13.68
C ARG A 92 3.56 9.84 -13.98
N PHE A 93 2.63 9.84 -13.02
CA PHE A 93 1.31 9.27 -13.19
C PHE A 93 0.28 10.35 -13.51
N LYS A 94 -0.64 10.05 -14.42
CA LYS A 94 -1.89 10.75 -14.58
C LYS A 94 -2.88 10.14 -13.60
N ILE A 95 -3.46 10.96 -12.73
CA ILE A 95 -4.47 10.50 -11.78
C ILE A 95 -5.73 10.11 -12.57
N ILE A 96 -6.17 8.86 -12.38
CA ILE A 96 -7.37 8.32 -13.03
C ILE A 96 -8.50 8.07 -12.04
N LYS A 97 -8.19 7.90 -10.74
CA LYS A 97 -9.20 7.73 -9.70
C LYS A 97 -8.67 8.21 -8.35
N VAL A 98 -9.55 8.83 -7.58
CA VAL A 98 -9.31 9.14 -6.16
C VAL A 98 -10.56 8.72 -5.40
N GLU A 99 -10.40 7.93 -4.34
CA GLU A 99 -11.53 7.49 -3.53
C GLU A 99 -11.21 7.47 -2.04
N LYS A 100 -12.26 7.45 -1.21
CA LYS A 100 -12.11 7.21 0.23
C LYS A 100 -11.70 5.75 0.44
N PRO A 101 -10.75 5.46 1.36
CA PRO A 101 -10.43 4.09 1.73
C PRO A 101 -11.66 3.34 2.23
N LYS A 102 -11.67 2.03 1.99
CA LYS A 102 -12.72 1.10 2.43
C LYS A 102 -12.09 0.14 3.45
N PRO A 103 -11.94 0.54 4.73
CA PRO A 103 -11.23 -0.27 5.74
C PRO A 103 -11.88 -1.64 6.03
N LYS A 104 -13.17 -1.78 5.69
CA LYS A 104 -13.91 -3.05 5.70
C LYS A 104 -13.63 -3.95 4.48
N LEU A 105 -12.77 -3.50 3.56
CA LEU A 105 -12.36 -4.19 2.34
C LEU A 105 -13.55 -4.65 1.46
N THR A 106 -14.59 -3.84 1.37
CA THR A 106 -15.84 -4.18 0.67
C THR A 106 -15.73 -4.20 -0.85
N HIS A 107 -14.57 -3.81 -1.41
CA HIS A 107 -14.30 -3.85 -2.84
C HIS A 107 -13.74 -5.21 -3.30
N LEU A 108 -13.37 -6.09 -2.36
CA LEU A 108 -12.87 -7.44 -2.65
C LEU A 108 -14.00 -8.47 -2.56
N ASN A 109 -13.87 -9.56 -3.32
CA ASN A 109 -14.72 -10.73 -3.12
C ASN A 109 -14.38 -11.42 -1.77
N GLN A 110 -15.23 -12.35 -1.33
CA GLN A 110 -15.11 -12.95 0.00
C GLN A 110 -13.80 -13.75 0.19
N GLU A 111 -13.33 -14.43 -0.86
CA GLU A 111 -12.10 -15.23 -0.83
C GLU A 111 -10.86 -14.34 -0.69
N ALA A 112 -10.69 -13.36 -1.59
CA ALA A 112 -9.58 -12.41 -1.58
C ALA A 112 -9.57 -11.58 -0.29
N LYS A 113 -10.74 -11.16 0.19
CA LYS A 113 -10.87 -10.48 1.47
C LYS A 113 -10.39 -11.35 2.63
N SER A 114 -10.75 -12.64 2.64
CA SER A 114 -10.35 -13.57 3.70
C SER A 114 -8.84 -13.80 3.70
N ALA A 115 -8.24 -14.00 2.52
CA ALA A 115 -6.79 -14.13 2.35
C ALA A 115 -6.06 -12.88 2.84
N LEU A 116 -6.46 -11.70 2.37
CA LEU A 116 -5.81 -10.44 2.74
C LEU A 116 -5.93 -10.14 4.25
N LEU A 117 -7.05 -10.51 4.88
CA LEU A 117 -7.20 -10.37 6.33
C LEU A 117 -6.36 -11.37 7.14
N ARG A 118 -6.05 -12.56 6.61
CA ARG A 118 -5.09 -13.48 7.24
C ARG A 118 -3.69 -12.88 7.23
N ASP A 119 -3.26 -12.36 6.08
CA ASP A 119 -1.97 -11.69 5.94
C ASP A 119 -1.88 -10.48 6.87
N TYR A 120 -2.94 -9.65 6.91
CA TYR A 120 -3.03 -8.52 7.81
C TYR A 120 -2.87 -8.89 9.29
N LYS A 121 -3.55 -9.95 9.75
CA LYS A 121 -3.41 -10.44 11.14
C LYS A 121 -1.98 -10.88 11.47
N LYS A 122 -1.31 -11.56 10.54
CA LYS A 122 0.10 -11.96 10.70
C LYS A 122 1.02 -10.74 10.80
N ILE A 123 0.77 -9.71 9.98
CA ILE A 123 1.51 -8.45 10.06
C ILE A 123 1.30 -7.81 11.44
N LEU A 124 0.04 -7.66 11.87
CA LEU A 124 -0.28 -7.05 13.17
C LEU A 124 0.35 -7.79 14.35
N SER A 125 0.42 -9.13 14.32
CA SER A 125 1.03 -9.90 15.42
C SER A 125 2.54 -9.67 15.56
N HIS A 126 3.19 -9.12 14.54
CA HIS A 126 4.61 -8.78 14.53
C HIS A 126 4.87 -7.28 14.67
N LEU A 127 3.82 -6.45 14.69
CA LEU A 127 3.97 -5.04 15.03
C LEU A 127 4.14 -4.92 16.55
N THR A 128 5.37 -4.65 16.99
CA THR A 128 5.62 -4.14 18.35
C THR A 128 5.17 -2.67 18.40
N TYR A 129 3.87 -2.45 18.59
CA TYR A 129 3.33 -1.12 18.84
C TYR A 129 2.72 -1.08 20.24
N SER A 130 3.25 -0.23 21.11
CA SER A 130 2.59 0.09 22.38
C SER A 130 1.36 0.93 22.06
N LYS A 131 0.18 0.44 22.41
CA LYS A 131 -1.00 1.32 22.49
C LYS A 131 -0.70 2.33 23.60
N ASN A 132 -0.54 3.60 23.21
CA ASN A 132 -0.52 4.71 24.17
C ASN A 132 -1.88 4.81 24.86
#